data_AF-A0A9P1IVU9-F1
#
_entry.id   AF-A0A9P1IVU9-F1
#
_cell.length_a   1.000
_cell.length_b   1.000
_cell.length_c   1.000
_cell.angle_alpha   90.00
_cell.angle_beta   90.00
_cell.angle_gamma   90.00
#
_symmetry.space_group_name_H-M   'P 1'
#
loop_
_entity.id
_entity.type
_entity.pdbx_description
1 polymer ?
#
loop_
_entity_poly.entity_id
_entity_poly.type
_entity_poly.pdbx_seq_one_letter_code
_entity_poly.pdbx_strand_id
1 'polypeptide(L)'
;MVSFTQNLSAVLADPGRSRTETSTFFTRHWGDTFVPQASILASKKLPKISKATFEKYNQTTGESYKRYRSIRRALRLSHCEGGSLGDDKQDADDLPTIFIHPSFSLADPETFSSVFTIPPNENNDALRQTLSGKNVVPATPIEVATNLVRKI
;
A
#
# COMPACT_ATOMS: atom_id res chain seq x y z
N MET A 1 -2.84 -11.40 45.55
CA MET A 1 -1.56 -10.68 45.55
C MET A 1 -1.36 -10.14 44.14
N VAL A 2 -1.53 -8.83 43.95
CA VAL A 2 -1.58 -8.23 42.60
C VAL A 2 -0.16 -7.89 42.18
N SER A 3 0.39 -8.65 41.24
CA SER A 3 1.67 -8.32 40.59
C SER A 3 1.45 -7.13 39.67
N PHE A 4 1.86 -5.94 40.10
CA PHE A 4 1.99 -4.78 39.23
C PHE A 4 3.36 -4.84 38.55
N THR A 5 3.44 -5.50 37.41
CA THR A 5 4.56 -5.33 36.49
C THR A 5 4.44 -3.95 35.85
N GLN A 6 5.05 -2.96 36.50
CA GLN A 6 5.09 -1.59 36.02
C GLN A 6 5.75 -1.56 34.63
N ASN A 7 5.16 -0.84 33.68
CA ASN A 7 5.71 -0.72 32.34
C ASN A 7 7.05 0.05 32.42
N LEU A 8 8.15 -0.69 32.25
CA LEU A 8 9.51 -0.18 32.30
C LEU A 8 9.73 1.02 31.37
N SER A 9 9.19 0.99 30.15
CA SER A 9 9.40 2.07 29.20
C SER A 9 8.71 3.36 29.63
N ALA A 10 7.53 3.26 30.26
CA ALA A 10 6.83 4.42 30.81
C ALA A 10 7.58 5.03 32.01
N VAL A 11 8.15 4.18 32.89
CA VAL A 11 8.94 4.62 34.05
C VAL A 11 10.23 5.31 33.63
N LEU A 12 10.90 4.81 32.59
CA LEU A 12 12.15 5.39 32.09
C LEU A 12 11.95 6.66 31.25
N ALA A 13 10.78 6.82 30.63
CA ALA A 13 10.47 7.96 29.78
C ALA A 13 9.85 9.15 30.53
N ASP A 14 9.62 9.04 31.84
CA ASP A 14 9.04 10.11 32.65
C ASP A 14 10.03 11.28 32.80
N PRO A 15 9.73 12.46 32.22
CA PRO A 15 10.61 13.63 32.32
C PRO A 15 10.65 14.22 33.74
N GLY A 16 9.72 13.85 34.62
CA GLY A 16 9.71 14.25 36.03
C GLY A 16 10.70 13.47 36.90
N ARG A 17 11.26 12.36 36.40
CA ARG A 17 12.26 11.57 37.14
C ARG A 17 13.65 12.12 36.98
N SER A 18 14.37 12.15 38.09
CA SER A 18 15.77 12.55 38.11
C SER A 18 16.65 11.48 37.44
N ARG A 19 17.80 11.91 36.90
CA ARG A 19 18.83 10.99 36.36
C ARG A 19 19.29 9.98 37.42
N THR A 20 19.31 10.36 38.69
CA THR A 20 19.66 9.51 39.83
C THR A 20 18.63 8.39 40.04
N GLU A 21 17.34 8.70 40.02
CA GLU A 21 16.25 7.71 40.14
C GLU A 21 16.24 6.71 38.98
N THR A 22 16.52 7.19 37.77
CA THR A 22 16.69 6.33 36.61
C THR A 22 17.90 5.41 36.78
N SER A 23 19.03 5.93 37.26
CA SER A 23 20.23 5.13 37.54
C SER A 23 20.00 4.07 38.61
N THR A 24 19.35 4.43 39.72
CA THR A 24 19.07 3.46 40.81
C THR A 24 18.07 2.39 40.37
N PHE A 25 17.13 2.74 39.48
CA PHE A 25 16.25 1.76 38.86
C PHE A 25 17.04 0.70 38.09
N PHE A 26 18.01 1.13 37.27
CA PHE A 26 18.87 0.22 36.51
C PHE A 26 19.70 -0.68 37.43
N THR A 27 20.37 -0.08 38.42
CA THR A 27 21.19 -0.81 39.40
C THR A 27 20.37 -1.83 40.19
N ARG A 28 19.14 -1.50 40.58
CA ARG A 28 18.27 -2.40 41.34
C ARG A 28 17.81 -3.62 40.53
N HIS A 29 17.50 -3.43 39.25
CA HIS A 29 16.91 -4.51 38.43
C HIS A 29 17.96 -5.33 37.66
N TRP A 30 19.12 -4.74 37.35
CA TRP A 30 20.18 -5.38 36.55
C TRP A 30 21.55 -5.46 37.26
N GLY A 31 21.64 -4.97 38.50
CA GLY A 31 22.88 -4.98 39.28
C GLY A 31 23.76 -3.76 39.03
N ASP A 32 24.76 -3.59 39.89
CA ASP A 32 25.79 -2.53 39.81
C ASP A 32 26.73 -2.68 38.61
N THR A 33 26.81 -3.89 38.04
CA THR A 33 27.55 -4.18 36.82
C THR A 33 26.88 -3.66 35.55
N PHE A 34 25.60 -3.25 35.62
CA PHE A 34 24.92 -2.67 34.48
C PHE A 34 25.45 -1.27 34.17
N VAL A 35 26.17 -1.16 33.06
CA VAL A 35 26.61 0.11 32.50
C VAL A 35 25.76 0.40 31.27
N PRO A 36 24.89 1.44 31.29
CA PRO A 36 24.15 1.84 30.10
C PRO A 36 25.14 2.11 28.96
N GLN A 37 25.01 1.43 27.83
CA GLN A 37 25.87 1.71 26.68
C GLN A 37 25.66 3.17 26.24
N ALA A 38 26.71 3.98 26.37
CA ALA A 38 26.64 5.42 26.14
C ALA A 38 26.38 5.78 24.66
N SER A 39 26.63 4.87 23.72
CA SER A 39 26.37 5.09 22.30
C SER A 39 25.78 3.86 21.63
N ILE A 40 24.52 4.00 21.19
CA ILE A 40 23.90 3.03 20.29
C ILE A 40 24.48 3.28 18.90
N LEU A 41 25.19 2.31 18.35
CA LEU A 41 25.74 2.40 17.00
C LEU A 41 24.61 2.45 15.96
N ALA A 42 24.81 3.20 14.88
CA ALA A 42 23.87 3.23 13.77
C ALA A 42 23.69 1.82 13.17
N SER A 43 22.44 1.45 12.91
CA SER A 43 22.11 0.14 12.34
C SER A 43 22.72 -0.02 10.94
N LYS A 44 23.43 -1.14 10.73
CA LYS A 44 23.94 -1.53 9.39
C LYS A 44 22.84 -2.07 8.47
N LYS A 45 21.67 -2.41 9.02
CA LYS A 45 20.53 -2.94 8.26
C LYS A 45 19.60 -1.85 7.74
N LEU A 46 19.70 -0.63 8.28
CA LEU A 46 18.88 0.50 7.87
C LEU A 46 19.66 1.37 6.87
N PRO A 47 19.06 1.70 5.72
CA PRO A 47 19.68 2.61 4.78
C PRO A 47 19.75 4.02 5.38
N LYS A 48 20.84 4.73 5.12
CA LYS A 48 20.96 6.16 5.46
C LYS A 48 20.15 6.97 4.45
N ILE A 49 19.02 7.51 4.87
CA ILE A 49 18.17 8.35 4.03
C ILE A 49 18.69 9.78 4.08
N SER A 50 19.07 10.33 2.92
CA SER A 50 19.44 11.75 2.81
C SER A 50 18.20 12.62 2.62
N LYS A 51 18.30 13.91 2.98
CA LYS A 51 17.22 14.88 2.75
C LYS A 51 16.79 14.93 1.27
N ALA A 52 17.75 14.89 0.35
CA ALA A 52 17.50 14.87 -1.08
C ALA A 52 16.70 13.62 -1.54
N THR A 53 16.94 12.46 -0.92
CA THR A 53 16.17 11.23 -1.20
C THR A 53 14.71 11.40 -0.78
N PHE A 54 14.48 12.02 0.38
CA PHE A 54 13.15 12.30 0.89
C PHE A 54 12.41 13.34 0.04
N GLU A 55 13.08 14.43 -0.34
CA GLU A 55 12.52 15.46 -1.23
C GLU A 55 12.12 14.88 -2.59
N LYS A 56 12.98 14.05 -3.19
CA LYS A 56 12.68 13.32 -4.43
C LYS A 56 11.45 12.44 -4.28
N TYR A 57 11.37 11.64 -3.20
CA TYR A 57 10.21 10.79 -2.94
C TYR A 57 8.92 11.61 -2.80
N ASN A 58 8.97 12.74 -2.10
CA ASN A 58 7.80 13.60 -1.90
C ASN A 58 7.33 14.20 -3.23
N GLN A 59 8.26 14.64 -4.08
CA GLN A 59 7.93 15.15 -5.41
C GLN A 59 7.26 14.08 -6.28
N THR A 60 7.86 12.88 -6.38
CA THR A 60 7.31 11.79 -7.20
C THR A 60 5.94 11.35 -6.68
N THR A 61 5.79 11.21 -5.36
CA THR A 61 4.53 10.78 -4.74
C THR A 61 3.45 11.84 -4.91
N GLY A 62 3.81 13.12 -4.77
CA GLY A 62 2.90 14.24 -5.01
C GLY A 62 2.41 14.29 -6.45
N GLU A 63 3.29 14.08 -7.43
CA GLU A 63 2.92 14.01 -8.85
C GLU A 63 2.02 12.82 -9.17
N SER A 64 2.37 11.63 -8.67
CA SER A 64 1.54 10.43 -8.79
C SER A 64 0.15 10.65 -8.20
N TYR A 65 0.05 11.28 -7.04
CA TYR A 65 -1.22 11.58 -6.40
C TYR A 65 -2.06 12.60 -7.18
N LYS A 66 -1.42 13.66 -7.70
CA LYS A 66 -2.11 14.64 -8.57
C LYS A 66 -2.66 13.97 -9.82
N ARG A 67 -1.88 13.10 -10.47
CA ARG A 67 -2.30 12.33 -11.64
C ARG A 67 -3.47 11.38 -11.31
N TYR A 68 -3.39 10.68 -10.19
CA TYR A 68 -4.49 9.84 -9.71
C TYR A 68 -5.78 10.65 -9.53
N ARG A 69 -5.70 11.80 -8.84
CA ARG A 69 -6.87 12.67 -8.65
C ARG A 69 -7.44 13.20 -9.97
N SER A 70 -6.59 13.57 -10.94
CA SER A 70 -7.06 14.06 -12.24
C SER A 70 -7.76 12.96 -13.04
N ILE A 71 -7.20 11.74 -13.07
CA ILE A 71 -7.81 10.59 -13.75
C ILE A 71 -9.12 10.21 -13.05
N ARG A 72 -9.13 10.10 -11.72
CA ARG A 72 -10.35 9.81 -10.95
C ARG A 72 -11.44 10.85 -11.20
N ARG A 73 -11.08 12.13 -11.30
CA ARG A 73 -12.04 13.20 -11.64
C ARG A 73 -12.54 13.09 -13.08
N ALA A 74 -11.67 12.83 -14.04
CA ALA A 74 -12.05 12.67 -15.45
C ALA A 74 -12.98 11.47 -15.65
N LEU A 75 -12.69 10.34 -14.99
CA LEU A 75 -13.57 9.18 -14.95
C LEU A 75 -14.90 9.53 -14.32
N ARG A 76 -14.95 10.21 -13.17
CA ARG A 76 -16.23 10.66 -12.60
C ARG A 76 -17.05 11.47 -13.62
N LEU A 77 -16.43 12.47 -14.24
CA LEU A 77 -17.08 13.30 -15.25
C LEU A 77 -17.56 12.53 -16.50
N SER A 78 -16.88 11.46 -16.89
CA SER A 78 -17.32 10.63 -18.02
C SER A 78 -18.48 9.69 -17.67
N HIS A 79 -18.65 9.36 -16.39
CA HIS A 79 -19.73 8.48 -15.92
C HIS A 79 -20.95 9.25 -15.42
N CYS A 80 -20.83 10.56 -15.10
CA CYS A 80 -21.96 11.40 -14.73
C CYS A 80 -22.41 12.29 -15.90
N GLU A 81 -23.24 11.76 -16.80
CA GLU A 81 -24.19 12.59 -17.53
C GLU A 81 -25.30 13.05 -16.56
N GLY A 82 -24.97 14.03 -15.72
CA GLY A 82 -25.92 14.72 -14.85
C GLY A 82 -25.87 14.31 -13.38
N GLY A 83 -25.11 15.03 -12.56
CA GLY A 83 -25.27 14.96 -11.10
C GLY A 83 -24.04 15.39 -10.29
N SER A 84 -24.14 16.58 -9.70
CA SER A 84 -23.41 17.10 -8.52
C SER A 84 -21.88 16.85 -8.41
N LEU A 85 -21.11 17.91 -8.67
CA LEU A 85 -19.66 18.04 -8.43
C LEU A 85 -19.24 18.08 -6.94
N GLY A 86 -20.11 17.69 -6.00
CA GLY A 86 -20.08 18.19 -4.62
C GLY A 86 -19.81 17.22 -3.48
N ASP A 87 -20.01 15.91 -3.61
CA ASP A 87 -19.92 15.01 -2.45
C ASP A 87 -18.90 13.87 -2.69
N ASP A 88 -17.95 13.71 -1.77
CA ASP A 88 -16.94 12.65 -1.82
C ASP A 88 -17.46 11.35 -1.16
N LYS A 89 -18.74 11.30 -0.83
CA LYS A 89 -19.45 10.08 -0.45
C LYS A 89 -19.79 9.30 -1.71
N GLN A 90 -19.18 8.13 -1.86
CA GLN A 90 -19.71 7.12 -2.78
C GLN A 90 -21.01 6.62 -2.14
N ASP A 91 -22.12 7.23 -2.53
CA ASP A 91 -23.43 6.73 -2.13
C ASP A 91 -23.66 5.37 -2.81
N ALA A 92 -24.45 4.50 -2.18
CA ALA A 92 -24.71 3.14 -2.67
C ALA A 92 -25.33 3.12 -4.08
N ASP A 93 -25.92 4.24 -4.50
CA ASP A 93 -26.51 4.46 -5.83
C ASP A 93 -25.45 4.58 -6.95
N ASP A 94 -24.17 4.82 -6.62
CA ASP A 94 -23.07 4.85 -7.59
C ASP A 94 -22.52 3.45 -7.94
N LEU A 95 -23.00 2.38 -7.28
CA LEU A 95 -22.53 1.03 -7.54
C LEU A 95 -23.26 0.45 -8.77
N PRO A 96 -22.55 -0.09 -9.78
CA PRO A 96 -23.19 -0.69 -10.94
C PRO A 96 -24.16 -1.81 -10.52
N THR A 97 -25.41 -1.71 -10.96
CA THR A 97 -26.51 -2.61 -10.57
C THR A 97 -26.24 -4.08 -10.88
N ILE A 98 -25.37 -4.36 -11.86
CA ILE A 98 -24.88 -5.71 -12.17
C ILE A 98 -24.28 -6.41 -10.94
N PHE A 99 -23.56 -5.68 -10.08
CA PHE A 99 -22.92 -6.25 -8.89
C PHE A 99 -23.88 -6.47 -7.72
N ILE A 100 -25.08 -5.87 -7.77
CA ILE A 100 -26.13 -6.00 -6.74
C ILE A 100 -27.21 -7.00 -7.19
N HIS A 101 -27.21 -7.39 -8.47
CA HIS A 101 -28.27 -8.22 -9.01
C HIS A 101 -28.30 -9.58 -8.29
N PRO A 102 -29.46 -10.06 -7.80
CA PRO A 102 -29.55 -11.31 -7.04
C PRO A 102 -29.10 -12.55 -7.82
N SER A 103 -29.11 -12.48 -9.15
CA SER A 103 -28.62 -13.53 -10.04
C SER A 103 -27.20 -13.30 -10.54
N PHE A 104 -26.45 -12.38 -9.93
CA PHE A 104 -25.05 -12.13 -10.29
C PHE A 104 -24.24 -13.43 -10.13
N SER A 105 -23.67 -13.90 -11.24
CA SER A 105 -22.83 -15.09 -11.27
C SER A 105 -21.77 -14.93 -12.33
N LEU A 106 -20.50 -14.97 -11.93
CA LEU A 106 -19.38 -14.97 -12.88
C LEU A 106 -19.25 -16.30 -13.67
N ALA A 107 -20.02 -17.33 -13.30
CA ALA A 107 -20.10 -18.56 -14.08
C ALA A 107 -20.99 -18.40 -15.32
N ASP A 108 -21.86 -17.39 -15.35
CA ASP A 108 -22.64 -17.05 -16.51
C ASP A 108 -21.78 -16.23 -17.51
N PRO A 109 -21.61 -16.70 -18.76
CA PRO A 109 -20.75 -16.03 -19.74
C PRO A 109 -21.16 -14.59 -20.07
N GLU A 110 -22.46 -14.29 -20.06
CA GLU A 110 -22.97 -12.96 -20.39
C GLU A 110 -22.69 -11.95 -19.27
N THR A 111 -22.92 -12.35 -18.02
CA THR A 111 -22.52 -11.59 -16.83
C THR A 111 -20.99 -11.42 -16.78
N PHE A 112 -20.23 -12.46 -17.14
CA PHE A 112 -18.77 -12.37 -17.16
C PHE A 112 -18.26 -11.37 -18.21
N SER A 113 -18.76 -11.41 -19.45
CA SER A 113 -18.34 -10.50 -20.52
C SER A 113 -18.75 -9.04 -20.28
N SER A 114 -19.86 -8.81 -19.58
CA SER A 114 -20.31 -7.46 -19.24
C SER A 114 -19.49 -6.83 -18.10
N VAL A 115 -19.04 -7.63 -17.11
CA VAL A 115 -18.13 -7.16 -16.04
C VAL A 115 -16.70 -7.03 -16.54
N PHE A 116 -16.25 -8.02 -17.32
CA PHE A 116 -14.92 -8.09 -17.89
C PHE A 116 -15.06 -7.88 -19.39
N THR A 117 -15.27 -6.63 -19.80
CA THR A 117 -15.22 -6.28 -21.21
C THR A 117 -13.84 -6.60 -21.75
N ILE A 118 -13.76 -7.63 -22.61
CA ILE A 118 -12.68 -7.71 -23.59
C ILE A 118 -12.90 -6.49 -24.49
N PRO A 119 -11.99 -5.50 -24.51
CA PRO A 119 -12.20 -4.35 -25.36
C PRO A 119 -12.35 -4.83 -26.80
N PRO A 120 -13.37 -4.38 -27.55
CA PRO A 120 -13.59 -4.80 -28.94
C PRO A 120 -12.42 -4.43 -29.86
N ASN A 121 -11.50 -3.61 -29.37
CA ASN A 121 -10.24 -3.28 -29.99
C ASN A 121 -9.09 -3.79 -29.10
N GLU A 122 -8.40 -4.85 -29.54
CA GLU A 122 -7.21 -5.47 -28.93
C GLU A 122 -6.12 -4.47 -28.52
N ASN A 123 -6.14 -3.26 -29.12
CA ASN A 123 -5.15 -2.20 -28.90
C ASN A 123 -5.37 -1.36 -27.62
N ASN A 124 -6.52 -1.47 -26.94
CA ASN A 124 -6.84 -0.68 -25.74
C ASN A 124 -7.17 -1.55 -24.52
N ASP A 125 -6.47 -2.66 -24.34
CA ASP A 125 -6.58 -3.43 -23.11
C ASP A 125 -5.61 -2.90 -22.04
N ALA A 126 -6.16 -2.23 -21.02
CA ALA A 126 -5.40 -1.72 -19.89
C ALA A 126 -4.69 -2.85 -19.11
N LEU A 127 -5.15 -4.10 -19.21
CA LEU A 127 -4.51 -5.26 -18.59
C LEU A 127 -3.29 -5.76 -19.38
N ARG A 128 -3.15 -5.38 -20.65
CA ARG A 128 -1.97 -5.70 -21.50
C ARG A 128 -0.86 -4.66 -21.42
N GLN A 129 -1.14 -3.51 -20.83
CA GLN A 129 -0.13 -2.48 -20.57
C GLN A 129 0.61 -2.79 -19.27
N THR A 130 1.86 -3.21 -19.39
CA THR A 130 2.75 -3.28 -18.22
C THR A 130 3.03 -1.87 -17.68
N LEU A 131 3.46 -1.75 -16.42
CA LEU A 131 3.93 -0.50 -15.82
C LEU A 131 5.05 0.20 -16.64
N SER A 132 5.68 -0.52 -17.59
CA SER A 132 6.67 0.00 -18.54
C SER A 132 6.05 0.66 -19.80
N GLY A 133 4.72 0.65 -19.97
CA GLY A 133 4.04 1.15 -21.18
C GLY A 133 4.21 0.25 -22.41
N LYS A 134 4.81 -0.94 -22.25
CA LYS A 134 4.96 -1.92 -23.34
C LYS A 134 3.76 -2.86 -23.33
N ASN A 135 3.15 -3.03 -24.50
CA ASN A 135 2.08 -3.99 -24.74
C ASN A 135 2.64 -5.41 -24.61
N VAL A 136 2.01 -6.24 -23.78
CA VAL A 136 2.31 -7.67 -23.68
C VAL A 136 1.53 -8.39 -24.77
N VAL A 137 2.26 -9.02 -25.68
CA VAL A 137 1.69 -10.01 -26.59
C VAL A 137 1.49 -11.29 -25.76
N PRO A 138 0.25 -11.78 -25.58
CA PRO A 138 0.00 -13.03 -24.90
C PRO A 138 0.70 -14.13 -25.71
N ALA A 139 1.46 -14.96 -25.00
CA ALA A 139 2.14 -16.09 -25.61
C ALA A 139 1.12 -16.99 -26.31
N THR A 140 1.40 -17.33 -27.57
CA THR A 140 0.57 -18.32 -28.26
C THR A 140 0.73 -19.68 -27.57
N PRO A 141 -0.28 -20.58 -27.61
CA PRO A 141 -0.17 -21.92 -27.00
C PRO A 141 1.09 -22.70 -27.46
N ILE A 142 1.57 -22.42 -28.67
CA ILE A 142 2.77 -23.00 -29.28
C ILE A 142 4.07 -22.48 -28.63
N GLU A 143 4.11 -21.20 -28.22
CA GLU A 143 5.26 -20.61 -27.52
C GLU A 143 5.39 -21.13 -26.08
N VAL A 144 4.28 -21.43 -25.42
CA VAL A 144 4.31 -22.04 -24.07
C VAL A 144 4.90 -23.45 -24.11
N ALA A 145 4.54 -24.24 -25.12
CA ALA A 145 5.06 -25.60 -25.29
C ALA A 145 6.58 -25.63 -25.60
N THR A 146 7.07 -24.69 -26.41
CA THR A 146 8.49 -24.63 -26.79
C THR A 146 9.40 -24.11 -25.67
N ASN A 147 8.90 -23.22 -24.81
CA ASN A 147 9.65 -22.72 -23.66
C ASN A 147 9.74 -23.71 -22.49
N LEU A 148 8.85 -24.72 -22.44
CA LEU A 148 8.92 -25.80 -21.47
C LEU A 148 10.03 -26.81 -21.83
N VAL A 149 10.25 -27.07 -23.12
CA VAL A 149 11.28 -28.02 -23.61
C VAL A 149 12.70 -27.49 -23.43
N ARG A 150 12.90 -26.17 -23.45
CA ARG A 150 14.24 -25.56 -23.26
C ARG A 150 14.72 -25.50 -21.82
N LYS A 151 13.94 -26.02 -20.87
CA LYS A 151 14.22 -25.91 -19.43
C LYS A 151 14.38 -27.26 -18.71
N ILE A 152 14.55 -28.34 -19.47
CA ILE A 152 15.02 -29.65 -19.02
C ILE A 152 16.38 -29.90 -19.67
#